data_AF-A0A140DKY2-F1
#
_entry.id   AF-A0A140DKY2-F1
#
_cell.length_a   1.000
_cell.length_b   1.000
_cell.length_c   1.000
_cell.angle_alpha   90.00
_cell.angle_beta   90.00
_cell.angle_gamma   90.00
#
_symmetry.space_group_name_H-M   'P 1'
#
loop_
_entity.id
_entity.type
_entity.pdbx_description
1 polymer ?
#
loop_
_entity_poly.entity_id
_entity_poly.type
_entity_poly.pdbx_seq_one_letter_code
_entity_poly.pdbx_strand_id
1 'polypeptide(L)'
;MDRKSIWRWQRNHSNGNGYHDNGNNLEDLDTRGRYHKLYLSNLNDAMYKDGVNLIGYIAWSLMNDVEWYAGWLVNLGHYHVDFYSPERTRTPKQSSVYYKKVVTTNCLVDVCEPAPRK
;
A
#
# COMPACT_ATOMS: atom_id res chain seq x y z
N MET A 1 23.58 -0.28 -18.41
CA MET A 1 23.37 -0.56 -16.97
C MET A 1 21.91 -0.89 -16.77
N ASP A 2 21.65 -2.14 -16.40
CA ASP A 2 20.38 -2.86 -16.57
C ASP A 2 19.35 -2.47 -15.49
N ARG A 3 18.31 -1.75 -15.89
CA ARG A 3 17.19 -1.26 -15.04
C ARG A 3 16.05 -2.28 -14.97
N LYS A 4 16.36 -3.54 -14.65
CA LYS A 4 15.35 -4.60 -14.77
C LYS A 4 15.46 -5.66 -13.68
N SER A 5 14.87 -5.36 -12.51
CA SER A 5 14.11 -6.27 -11.64
C SER A 5 14.27 -5.87 -10.17
N ILE A 6 13.15 -5.65 -9.48
CA ILE A 6 13.08 -5.31 -8.04
C ILE A 6 13.46 -6.51 -7.14
N TRP A 7 13.64 -7.72 -7.69
CA TRP A 7 13.78 -8.91 -6.87
C TRP A 7 15.13 -9.61 -7.08
N ARG A 8 15.95 -9.57 -6.03
CA ARG A 8 17.11 -10.45 -5.84
C ARG A 8 17.08 -10.96 -4.40
N TRP A 9 17.39 -12.24 -4.21
CA TRP A 9 17.22 -12.92 -2.92
C TRP A 9 18.27 -12.50 -1.89
N GLN A 10 17.83 -11.89 -0.78
CA GLN A 10 18.45 -11.83 0.57
C GLN A 10 17.39 -11.33 1.59
N ARG A 11 17.66 -11.33 2.90
CA ARG A 11 16.66 -11.19 3.99
C ARG A 11 16.44 -9.73 4.44
N ASN A 12 15.31 -9.07 4.14
CA ASN A 12 14.65 -7.99 4.93
C ASN A 12 13.21 -7.70 4.45
N HIS A 13 12.25 -7.57 5.37
CA HIS A 13 10.82 -7.25 5.12
C HIS A 13 10.33 -6.09 5.99
N SER A 14 9.39 -5.29 5.46
CA SER A 14 8.61 -4.36 6.29
C SER A 14 7.33 -5.04 6.78
N ASN A 15 7.21 -5.21 8.10
CA ASN A 15 6.04 -5.80 8.74
C ASN A 15 5.06 -4.68 9.14
N GLY A 16 4.18 -4.30 8.21
CA GLY A 16 3.06 -3.38 8.44
C GLY A 16 3.43 -1.90 8.33
N ASN A 17 2.77 -1.20 7.42
CA ASN A 17 2.89 0.25 7.25
C ASN A 17 1.56 0.81 6.74
N GLY A 18 1.03 1.85 7.38
CA GLY A 18 -0.33 2.30 7.14
C GLY A 18 -0.59 3.75 7.51
N TYR A 19 -1.70 4.28 7.00
CA TYR A 19 -2.23 5.61 7.31
C TYR A 19 -3.62 5.46 7.93
N HIS A 20 -3.84 6.13 9.06
CA HIS A 20 -5.11 6.09 9.77
C HIS A 20 -6.02 7.27 9.42
N ASP A 21 -7.32 7.01 9.34
CA ASP A 21 -8.37 8.03 9.27
C ASP A 21 -9.54 7.67 10.20
N ASN A 22 -10.60 8.48 10.15
CA ASN A 22 -11.83 8.31 10.91
C ASN A 22 -12.82 7.28 10.32
N GLY A 23 -12.44 6.51 9.28
CA GLY A 23 -13.15 5.30 8.85
C GLY A 23 -14.16 5.41 7.73
N ASN A 24 -14.68 6.61 7.48
CA ASN A 24 -15.79 6.79 6.54
C ASN A 24 -15.38 7.48 5.23
N ASN A 25 -14.09 7.76 5.05
CA ASN A 25 -13.61 8.34 3.81
C ASN A 25 -13.27 7.25 2.77
N LEU A 26 -14.13 7.10 1.77
CA LEU A 26 -13.84 6.24 0.60
C LEU A 26 -12.91 6.95 -0.41
N GLU A 27 -12.86 8.28 -0.38
CA GLU A 27 -12.04 9.13 -1.23
C GLU A 27 -10.72 9.49 -0.53
N ASP A 28 -9.93 8.46 -0.24
CA ASP A 28 -8.70 8.52 0.55
C ASP A 28 -7.42 8.58 -0.31
N LEU A 29 -7.52 8.91 -1.60
CA LEU A 29 -6.37 8.92 -2.50
C LEU A 29 -5.34 9.97 -2.10
N ASP A 30 -5.76 11.19 -1.77
CA ASP A 30 -4.85 12.29 -1.42
C ASP A 30 -4.24 12.16 -0.01
N THR A 31 -4.79 11.25 0.80
CA THR A 31 -4.32 10.95 2.16
C THR A 31 -3.60 9.60 2.19
N ARG A 32 -4.32 8.50 2.36
CA ARG A 32 -3.78 7.13 2.43
C ARG A 32 -3.05 6.76 1.15
N GLY A 33 -3.63 7.03 -0.02
CA GLY A 33 -2.99 6.77 -1.31
C GLY A 33 -1.65 7.51 -1.45
N ARG A 34 -1.63 8.80 -1.14
CA ARG A 34 -0.42 9.64 -1.15
C ARG A 34 0.62 9.15 -0.14
N TYR A 35 0.21 8.73 1.05
CA TYR A 35 1.11 8.16 2.07
C TYR A 35 1.83 6.93 1.52
N HIS A 36 1.11 5.96 0.97
CA HIS A 36 1.73 4.77 0.37
C HIS A 36 2.60 5.10 -0.83
N LYS A 37 2.19 6.04 -1.69
CA LYS A 37 3.00 6.50 -2.84
C LYS A 37 4.35 7.02 -2.39
N LEU A 38 4.38 7.90 -1.38
CA LEU A 38 5.60 8.46 -0.84
C LEU A 38 6.45 7.41 -0.13
N TYR A 39 5.83 6.52 0.66
CA TYR A 39 6.56 5.47 1.37
C TYR A 39 7.22 4.49 0.41
N LEU A 40 6.50 4.02 -0.61
CA LEU A 40 7.04 3.15 -1.65
C LEU A 40 8.14 3.84 -2.47
N SER A 41 8.04 5.16 -2.70
CA SER A 41 9.11 5.94 -3.35
C SER A 41 10.38 5.93 -2.51
N ASN A 42 10.27 6.09 -1.19
CA ASN A 42 11.43 6.03 -0.29
C ASN A 42 12.02 4.61 -0.21
N LEU A 43 11.18 3.57 -0.23
CA LEU A 43 11.66 2.20 -0.30
C LEU A 43 12.41 1.92 -1.60
N ASN A 44 11.93 2.47 -2.72
CA ASN A 44 12.61 2.39 -4.00
C ASN A 44 14.00 3.06 -3.93
N ASP A 45 14.09 4.24 -3.33
CA ASP A 45 15.37 4.91 -3.10
C ASP A 45 16.30 4.09 -2.19
N ALA A 46 15.82 3.54 -1.08
CA ALA A 46 16.61 2.68 -0.21
C ALA A 46 17.17 1.45 -0.96
N MET A 47 16.38 0.86 -1.85
CA MET A 47 16.82 -0.28 -2.66
C MET A 47 17.90 0.08 -3.68
N TYR A 48 17.71 1.17 -4.42
CA TYR A 48 18.54 1.47 -5.59
C TYR A 48 19.69 2.45 -5.31
N LYS A 49 19.53 3.35 -4.34
CA LYS A 49 20.56 4.34 -3.97
C LYS A 49 21.41 3.85 -2.80
N ASP A 50 20.77 3.21 -1.82
CA ASP A 50 21.44 2.83 -0.56
C ASP A 50 21.80 1.33 -0.51
N GLY A 51 21.40 0.55 -1.51
CA GLY A 51 21.70 -0.88 -1.59
C GLY A 51 20.98 -1.75 -0.57
N VAL A 52 19.89 -1.24 0.02
CA VAL A 52 19.07 -2.00 0.97
C VAL A 52 18.36 -3.14 0.25
N ASN A 53 18.65 -4.37 0.65
CA ASN A 53 17.99 -5.53 0.09
C ASN A 53 16.58 -5.72 0.70
N LEU A 54 15.56 -5.11 0.10
CA LEU A 54 14.15 -5.26 0.47
C LEU A 54 13.47 -6.32 -0.41
N ILE A 55 12.78 -7.29 0.20
CA ILE A 55 12.12 -8.39 -0.52
C ILE A 55 10.59 -8.39 -0.44
N GLY A 56 10.01 -7.44 0.29
CA GLY A 56 8.57 -7.31 0.34
C GLY A 56 8.08 -6.11 1.15
N TYR A 57 6.88 -5.65 0.80
CA TYR A 57 6.13 -4.62 1.51
C TYR A 57 4.70 -5.10 1.71
N ILE A 58 4.22 -5.01 2.95
CA ILE A 58 2.85 -5.37 3.32
C ILE A 58 2.18 -4.11 3.88
N ALA A 59 1.23 -3.56 3.11
CA ALA A 59 0.41 -2.45 3.57
C ALA A 59 -0.49 -2.90 4.73
N TRP A 60 -0.50 -2.13 5.81
CA TRP A 60 -1.42 -2.31 6.92
C TRP A 60 -2.56 -1.28 6.79
N SER A 61 -3.82 -1.68 6.71
CA SER A 61 -4.36 -3.05 6.69
C SER A 61 -5.12 -3.32 5.40
N LEU A 62 -5.37 -4.59 5.11
CA LEU A 62 -6.19 -4.96 3.94
C LEU A 62 -7.59 -4.34 4.05
N MET A 63 -8.22 -4.44 5.21
CA MET A 63 -9.56 -3.91 5.48
C MET A 63 -9.60 -3.31 6.87
N ASN A 64 -10.58 -2.45 7.13
CA ASN A 64 -10.78 -1.89 8.47
C ASN A 64 -10.86 -3.05 9.50
N ASP A 65 -10.10 -2.90 10.57
CA ASP A 65 -10.00 -3.81 11.70
C ASP A 65 -10.31 -3.07 13.01
N VAL A 66 -10.35 -3.82 14.11
CA VAL A 66 -10.46 -3.23 15.45
C VAL A 66 -9.07 -2.81 15.89
N GLU A 67 -8.81 -1.50 15.88
CA GLU A 67 -7.47 -0.97 16.17
C GLU A 67 -7.22 -0.91 17.68
N TRP A 68 -6.99 -2.08 18.28
CA TRP A 68 -6.57 -2.24 19.68
C TRP A 68 -7.37 -1.36 20.66
N TYR A 69 -6.68 -0.48 21.40
CA TYR A 69 -7.29 0.43 22.36
C TYR A 69 -8.15 1.53 21.72
N ALA A 70 -7.95 1.83 20.44
CA ALA A 70 -8.74 2.80 19.70
C ALA A 70 -10.08 2.25 19.20
N GLY A 71 -10.25 0.92 19.24
CA GLY A 71 -11.49 0.27 18.81
C GLY A 71 -11.83 0.61 17.36
N TRP A 72 -13.08 1.01 17.11
CA TRP A 72 -13.61 1.31 15.77
C TRP A 72 -13.36 2.76 15.30
N LEU A 73 -12.79 3.60 16.17
CA LEU A 73 -12.65 5.03 15.90
C LEU A 73 -11.54 5.34 14.88
N VAL A 74 -10.63 4.39 14.69
CA VAL A 74 -9.45 4.53 13.86
C VAL A 74 -9.47 3.43 12.81
N ASN A 75 -9.23 3.81 11.56
CA ASN A 75 -9.32 2.88 10.45
C ASN A 75 -8.08 3.00 9.57
N LEU A 76 -7.41 1.87 9.35
CA LEU A 76 -6.19 1.78 8.52
C LEU A 76 -6.42 1.04 7.21
N GLY A 77 -7.59 0.43 7.04
CA GLY A 77 -7.90 -0.46 5.93
C GLY A 77 -7.97 0.22 4.57
N HIS A 78 -7.47 -0.47 3.54
CA HIS A 78 -7.75 -0.14 2.14
C HIS A 78 -9.20 -0.42 1.72
N TYR A 79 -9.89 -1.28 2.46
CA TYR A 79 -11.32 -1.55 2.29
C TYR A 79 -12.09 -1.08 3.52
N HIS A 80 -13.13 -0.28 3.29
CA HIS A 80 -14.11 0.03 4.34
C HIS A 80 -14.92 -1.21 4.66
N VAL A 81 -15.18 -1.45 5.94
CA VAL A 81 -16.05 -2.55 6.40
C VAL A 81 -17.24 -1.94 7.13
N ASP A 82 -18.45 -2.30 6.70
CA ASP A 82 -19.67 -1.93 7.41
C ASP A 82 -19.86 -2.86 8.63
N PHE A 83 -19.53 -2.36 9.81
CA PHE A 83 -19.68 -3.11 11.07
C PHE A 83 -21.12 -3.16 11.60
N TYR A 84 -22.03 -2.37 11.04
CA TYR A 84 -23.46 -2.39 11.41
C TYR A 84 -24.23 -3.43 10.60
N SER A 85 -23.83 -3.67 9.34
CA SER A 85 -24.40 -4.75 8.52
C SER A 85 -23.95 -6.14 9.00
N PRO A 86 -24.86 -7.09 9.23
CA PRO A 86 -24.52 -8.48 9.56
C PRO A 86 -23.59 -9.14 8.52
N GLU A 87 -23.71 -8.74 7.26
CA GLU A 87 -22.91 -9.26 6.15
C GLU A 87 -21.46 -8.77 6.15
N ARG A 88 -21.14 -7.74 6.96
CA ARG A 88 -19.81 -7.11 7.03
C ARG A 88 -19.27 -6.76 5.64
N THR A 89 -20.10 -6.07 4.85
CA THR A 89 -19.80 -5.72 3.47
C THR A 89 -18.48 -4.95 3.39
N ARG A 90 -17.60 -5.31 2.44
CA ARG A 90 -16.33 -4.63 2.19
C ARG A 90 -16.43 -3.77 0.94
N THR A 91 -16.15 -2.48 1.09
CA THR A 91 -16.19 -1.50 -0.02
C THR A 91 -14.76 -1.01 -0.28
N PRO A 92 -14.25 -1.13 -1.52
CA PRO A 92 -12.91 -0.64 -1.86
C PRO A 92 -12.84 0.89 -1.71
N LYS A 93 -11.77 1.38 -1.06
CA LYS A 93 -11.43 2.82 -1.05
C LYS A 93 -10.59 3.18 -2.27
N GLN A 94 -10.44 4.45 -2.60
CA GLN A 94 -9.59 4.87 -3.73
C GLN A 94 -8.14 4.40 -3.58
N SER A 95 -7.62 4.35 -2.35
CA SER A 95 -6.29 3.82 -2.03
C SER A 95 -6.15 2.35 -2.40
N SER A 96 -7.21 1.53 -2.33
CA SER A 96 -7.15 0.12 -2.78
C SER A 96 -7.01 0.02 -4.29
N VAL A 97 -7.69 0.90 -5.04
CA VAL A 97 -7.59 0.97 -6.51
C VAL A 97 -6.19 1.40 -6.93
N TYR A 98 -5.63 2.41 -6.26
CA TYR A 98 -4.24 2.82 -6.45
C TYR A 98 -3.26 1.68 -6.14
N TYR A 99 -3.40 1.04 -4.97
CA TYR A 99 -2.51 -0.03 -4.55
C TYR A 99 -2.58 -1.24 -5.50
N LYS A 100 -3.77 -1.59 -5.99
CA LYS A 100 -3.96 -2.60 -7.04
C LYS A 100 -3.17 -2.24 -8.30
N LYS A 101 -3.25 -1.00 -8.80
CA LYS A 101 -2.48 -0.54 -9.96
C LYS A 101 -0.98 -0.72 -9.73
N VAL A 102 -0.48 -0.30 -8.56
CA VAL A 102 0.95 -0.42 -8.23
C VAL A 102 1.38 -1.87 -8.25
N VAL A 103 0.65 -2.77 -7.59
CA VAL A 103 1.01 -4.19 -7.51
C VAL A 103 0.95 -4.87 -8.89
N THR A 104 -0.02 -4.51 -9.74
CA THR A 104 -0.16 -5.12 -11.07
C THR A 104 0.82 -4.57 -12.11
N THR A 105 1.21 -3.29 -11.99
CA THR A 105 2.10 -2.63 -12.96
C THR A 105 3.55 -2.54 -12.47
N ASN A 106 3.79 -2.82 -11.18
CA ASN A 106 5.07 -2.63 -10.50
C ASN A 106 5.65 -1.22 -10.69
N CYS A 107 4.80 -0.21 -10.58
CA CYS A 107 5.10 1.17 -10.94
C CYS A 107 4.34 2.17 -10.07
N LEU A 108 5.04 3.22 -9.64
CA LEU A 108 4.53 4.22 -8.67
C LEU A 108 4.01 5.51 -9.31
N VAL A 109 4.36 5.76 -10.57
CA VAL A 109 3.99 6.95 -11.34
C VAL A 109 2.69 6.75 -12.11
N ASP A 110 2.09 7.84 -12.57
CA ASP A 110 0.77 7.79 -13.21
C ASP A 110 0.83 7.12 -14.58
N VAL A 111 1.92 7.36 -15.32
CA VAL A 111 2.23 6.72 -16.60
C VAL A 111 3.46 5.84 -16.42
N CYS A 112 3.29 4.54 -16.61
CA CYS A 112 4.36 3.58 -16.53
C CYS A 112 4.93 3.34 -17.92
N GLU A 113 6.22 3.61 -18.11
CA GLU A 113 6.90 3.13 -19.30
C GLU A 113 6.95 1.60 -19.24
N PRO A 114 6.57 0.89 -20.32
CA PRO A 114 6.68 -0.56 -20.34
C PRO A 114 8.14 -0.95 -20.14
N ALA A 115 8.40 -1.82 -19.16
CA ALA A 115 9.72 -2.38 -18.95
C ALA A 115 10.21 -2.97 -20.28
N PRO A 116 11.46 -2.71 -20.71
CA PRO A 116 11.91 -3.26 -21.98
C PRO A 116 11.84 -4.78 -21.89
N ARG A 117 11.20 -5.45 -22.86
CA ARG A 117 11.14 -6.91 -22.90
C ARG A 117 12.58 -7.44 -22.78
N LYS A 118 12.83 -8.33 -21.82
CA LYS A 118 14.09 -9.08 -21.75
C LYS A 118 14.04 -10.16 -22.81
#